data_AF-A0A317INQ8-F1
#
_entry.id   AF-A0A317INQ8-F1
#
_cell.length_a   1.000
_cell.length_b   1.000
_cell.length_c   1.000
_cell.angle_alpha   90.00
_cell.angle_beta   90.00
_cell.angle_gamma   90.00
#
_symmetry.space_group_name_H-M   'P 1'
#
loop_
_entity.id
_entity.type
_entity.pdbx_description
1 polymer ?
#
loop_
_entity_poly.entity_id
_entity_poly.type
_entity_poly.pdbx_seq_one_letter_code
_entity_poly.pdbx_strand_id
1 'polypeptide(L)'
;GSPHGVLGGVHFLAAVCCAAAGSAARHNIRPMPMPIPICFMLLKLLTIRNGSYHDGAVQPAITMRSMHVALGLLLAVSTLAAQDTPEAHIAAAKTAAGEDFQSLFQFQCYGPGPGGLRGGQAPGTPRASAPRQPGPPDRSTWYAEPVKVFDNLYFLGQSEYSVWAITTSEGIIVLDTIFDYSVEDEVVAGMKKLGLDAADIKYAIVSHPHPDHDGGARFLQEHYGTRVIMSPADWDVLDRRTNGTKPKRDIEATDGQKLTLGDTTLTLFITPGHTPGTISTVIPVKDNGTPHLAALWGGVGLNPDTESVKNYIRSAQRFSGIVRQAGADIILSNHTDWDRSKINLPMLAKRAPGSSPNPYIVRNAKVLNFLKVAEECATARVLGAR
;
A
#
# COMPACT_ATOMS: atom_id res chain seq x y z
N GLY A 1 5.66 -84.72 22.00
CA GLY A 1 6.47 -84.89 20.79
C GLY A 1 6.31 -83.65 19.94
N SER A 2 7.41 -83.18 19.33
CA SER A 2 7.44 -82.18 18.24
C SER A 2 6.88 -82.81 16.93
N PRO A 3 6.63 -82.10 15.79
CA PRO A 3 7.44 -81.02 15.13
C PRO A 3 6.61 -79.76 14.70
N HIS A 4 7.08 -78.68 14.03
CA HIS A 4 8.40 -78.12 13.61
C HIS A 4 8.23 -76.60 13.27
N GLY A 5 9.30 -75.75 13.41
CA GLY A 5 9.53 -74.45 12.72
C GLY A 5 8.67 -73.21 13.12
N VAL A 6 9.14 -72.03 13.62
CA VAL A 6 10.45 -71.31 13.70
C VAL A 6 10.93 -70.78 12.34
N LEU A 7 11.25 -69.49 12.06
CA LEU A 7 11.33 -68.18 12.80
C LEU A 7 10.18 -67.21 12.36
N GLY A 8 10.06 -65.89 12.64
CA GLY A 8 10.70 -64.84 13.49
C GLY A 8 10.71 -63.47 12.77
N GLY A 9 10.74 -62.27 13.38
CA GLY A 9 10.61 -61.82 14.77
C GLY A 9 10.81 -60.29 14.83
N VAL A 10 9.99 -59.54 15.58
CA VAL A 10 10.13 -58.08 15.75
C VAL A 10 10.40 -57.78 17.22
N HIS A 11 11.58 -57.20 17.50
CA HIS A 11 11.94 -56.77 18.85
C HIS A 11 11.32 -55.40 19.19
N PHE A 12 10.61 -55.36 20.31
CA PHE A 12 10.49 -54.15 21.12
C PHE A 12 11.67 -54.11 22.11
N LEU A 13 12.23 -52.93 22.35
CA LEU A 13 12.99 -52.65 23.57
C LEU A 13 12.43 -51.37 24.20
N ALA A 14 12.13 -51.42 25.49
CA ALA A 14 11.60 -50.29 26.24
C ALA A 14 12.71 -49.58 27.03
N ALA A 15 12.51 -48.29 27.32
CA ALA A 15 13.15 -47.61 28.42
C ALA A 15 12.15 -46.60 29.04
N VAL A 16 11.98 -46.66 30.36
CA VAL A 16 11.06 -45.82 31.14
C VAL A 16 11.80 -45.29 32.37
N CYS A 17 11.68 -43.98 32.62
CA CYS A 17 11.75 -43.28 33.91
C CYS A 17 11.01 -41.94 33.69
N CYS A 18 9.84 -41.69 34.30
CA CYS A 18 9.63 -41.16 35.66
C CYS A 18 10.24 -39.75 35.89
N ALA A 19 9.53 -38.75 36.45
CA ALA A 19 8.11 -38.60 36.80
C ALA A 19 7.77 -37.11 37.16
N ALA A 20 6.46 -36.78 37.24
CA ALA A 20 5.83 -35.68 38.02
C ALA A 20 6.06 -34.19 37.63
N ALA A 21 5.12 -33.24 37.77
CA ALA A 21 3.66 -33.33 38.04
C ALA A 21 2.90 -31.97 37.79
N GLY A 22 1.59 -32.07 37.51
CA GLY A 22 0.55 -31.04 37.76
C GLY A 22 0.28 -29.98 36.67
N SER A 23 -0.92 -29.39 36.53
CA SER A 23 -2.28 -29.76 36.96
C SER A 23 -3.33 -28.82 36.30
N ALA A 24 -4.47 -29.37 35.82
CA ALA A 24 -5.70 -28.64 35.38
C ALA A 24 -5.56 -27.60 34.23
N ALA A 25 -6.59 -27.15 33.49
CA ALA A 25 -8.03 -27.44 33.49
C ALA A 25 -8.62 -27.42 32.05
N ARG A 26 -9.93 -27.68 31.91
CA ARG A 26 -10.64 -27.75 30.61
C ARG A 26 -11.16 -26.38 30.16
N HIS A 27 -11.03 -26.01 28.88
CA HIS A 27 -12.15 -26.00 27.90
C HIS A 27 -11.88 -25.25 26.57
N ASN A 28 -12.20 -25.94 25.46
CA ASN A 28 -12.99 -25.45 24.33
C ASN A 28 -12.46 -24.32 23.40
N ILE A 29 -11.55 -24.66 22.46
CA ILE A 29 -11.41 -23.96 21.17
C ILE A 29 -11.28 -25.00 20.04
N ARG A 30 -12.00 -24.80 18.92
CA ARG A 30 -11.90 -25.62 17.70
C ARG A 30 -10.68 -25.21 16.85
N PRO A 31 -9.81 -26.12 16.41
CA PRO A 31 -8.83 -25.83 15.36
C PRO A 31 -9.43 -26.03 13.96
N MET A 32 -9.30 -25.05 13.08
CA MET A 32 -9.41 -25.25 11.62
C MET A 32 -8.06 -25.72 11.05
N PRO A 33 -8.02 -26.48 9.94
CA PRO A 33 -6.79 -27.05 9.41
C PRO A 33 -5.97 -26.04 8.62
N MET A 34 -4.64 -26.07 8.80
CA MET A 34 -3.68 -25.51 7.83
C MET A 34 -3.38 -26.52 6.71
N PRO A 35 -2.98 -26.06 5.52
CA PRO A 35 -2.93 -26.92 4.32
C PRO A 35 -1.68 -27.80 4.24
N ILE A 36 -1.86 -29.02 3.74
CA ILE A 36 -0.81 -29.95 3.32
C ILE A 36 -0.70 -29.87 1.77
N PRO A 37 0.50 -29.94 1.17
CA PRO A 37 0.71 -29.52 -0.21
C PRO A 37 0.13 -30.45 -1.28
N ILE A 38 -0.08 -29.87 -2.45
CA ILE A 38 -0.63 -30.48 -3.65
C ILE A 38 0.26 -31.63 -4.13
N CYS A 39 -0.27 -32.86 -4.13
CA CYS A 39 0.33 -34.00 -4.81
C CYS A 39 -0.41 -34.27 -6.13
N PHE A 40 0.35 -34.58 -7.19
CA PHE A 40 -0.15 -34.69 -8.55
C PHE A 40 -1.26 -35.74 -8.71
N MET A 41 -2.33 -35.37 -9.44
CA MET A 41 -3.35 -36.29 -9.92
C MET A 41 -3.21 -36.44 -11.44
N LEU A 42 -2.68 -37.57 -11.90
CA LEU A 42 -2.70 -37.98 -13.31
C LEU A 42 -3.07 -39.45 -13.44
N LEU A 43 -3.51 -39.83 -14.64
CA LEU A 43 -3.87 -41.19 -15.09
C LEU A 43 -5.20 -41.79 -14.55
N LYS A 44 -6.31 -41.30 -15.11
CA LYS A 44 -7.44 -42.19 -15.47
C LYS A 44 -7.18 -42.77 -16.86
N LEU A 45 -6.97 -44.08 -16.96
CA LEU A 45 -7.58 -44.95 -18.00
C LEU A 45 -7.19 -46.42 -17.77
N LEU A 46 -8.12 -47.25 -17.30
CA LEU A 46 -8.21 -48.68 -17.60
C LEU A 46 -9.50 -49.27 -16.99
N THR A 47 -10.56 -49.31 -17.78
CA THR A 47 -11.77 -50.09 -17.47
C THR A 47 -11.54 -51.55 -17.83
N ILE A 48 -11.43 -52.42 -16.82
CA ILE A 48 -11.54 -53.87 -17.00
C ILE A 48 -13.00 -54.25 -16.84
N ARG A 49 -13.56 -54.95 -17.83
CA ARG A 49 -14.92 -55.51 -17.79
C ARG A 49 -14.80 -57.02 -18.01
N ASN A 50 -15.22 -57.82 -17.04
CA ASN A 50 -15.34 -59.27 -17.22
C ASN A 50 -16.54 -59.60 -18.11
N GLY A 51 -16.37 -60.57 -19.00
CA GLY A 51 -17.43 -61.12 -19.84
C GLY A 51 -16.98 -62.42 -20.50
N SER A 52 -17.54 -63.54 -20.05
CA SER A 52 -17.25 -64.89 -20.56
C SER A 52 -17.86 -65.11 -21.95
N TYR A 53 -17.21 -65.89 -22.83
CA TYR A 53 -17.90 -66.77 -23.78
C TYR A 53 -16.98 -67.91 -24.29
N HIS A 54 -17.60 -68.92 -24.92
CA HIS A 54 -17.08 -70.26 -25.22
C HIS A 54 -16.19 -70.39 -26.48
N ASP A 55 -15.44 -71.50 -26.49
CA ASP A 55 -14.99 -72.37 -27.59
C ASP A 55 -14.30 -71.79 -28.85
N GLY A 56 -13.17 -72.42 -29.23
CA GLY A 56 -12.52 -72.24 -30.52
C GLY A 56 -11.00 -72.40 -30.47
N ALA A 57 -10.42 -73.28 -31.29
CA ALA A 57 -9.01 -73.68 -31.23
C ALA A 57 -8.09 -72.90 -32.20
N VAL A 58 -6.79 -73.26 -32.15
CA VAL A 58 -5.71 -73.07 -33.16
C VAL A 58 -4.72 -71.90 -32.92
N GLN A 59 -3.47 -72.29 -32.60
CA GLN A 59 -2.21 -71.54 -32.76
C GLN A 59 -1.67 -71.69 -34.22
N PRO A 60 -0.64 -70.94 -34.73
CA PRO A 60 0.41 -70.23 -33.99
C PRO A 60 0.90 -68.87 -34.57
N ALA A 61 1.85 -68.27 -33.83
CA ALA A 61 3.01 -67.44 -34.22
C ALA A 61 3.03 -66.62 -35.54
N ILE A 62 3.48 -65.36 -35.41
CA ILE A 62 4.68 -64.85 -36.11
C ILE A 62 5.34 -63.74 -35.26
N THR A 63 6.67 -63.73 -35.24
CA THR A 63 7.55 -62.85 -34.45
C THR A 63 8.03 -61.63 -35.25
N MET A 64 8.46 -60.58 -34.51
CA MET A 64 9.29 -59.45 -34.98
C MET A 64 8.58 -58.45 -35.94
N ARG A 65 8.91 -57.15 -35.96
CA ARG A 65 10.00 -56.40 -35.31
C ARG A 65 9.60 -54.93 -35.05
N SER A 66 10.31 -54.30 -34.12
CA SER A 66 10.15 -52.91 -33.68
C SER A 66 10.35 -51.85 -34.77
N MET A 67 9.65 -50.71 -34.66
CA MET A 67 10.29 -49.37 -34.67
C MET A 67 9.38 -48.32 -34.01
N HIS A 68 9.99 -47.40 -33.27
CA HIS A 68 9.30 -46.39 -32.46
C HIS A 68 9.28 -45.03 -33.16
N VAL A 69 8.12 -44.37 -33.19
CA VAL A 69 8.03 -42.90 -33.24
C VAL A 69 6.87 -42.45 -32.34
N ALA A 70 7.10 -42.44 -31.03
CA ALA A 70 6.26 -41.68 -30.11
C ALA A 70 6.85 -40.26 -30.02
N LEU A 71 6.18 -39.30 -30.66
CA LEU A 71 6.58 -37.89 -30.64
C LEU A 71 6.42 -37.34 -29.21
N GLY A 72 7.52 -37.34 -28.45
CA GLY A 72 7.55 -36.88 -27.07
C GLY A 72 7.35 -35.37 -26.98
N LEU A 73 6.10 -34.93 -26.83
CA LEU A 73 5.79 -33.54 -26.50
C LEU A 73 6.11 -33.29 -25.02
N LEU A 74 7.39 -33.04 -24.71
CA LEU A 74 7.76 -32.48 -23.41
C LEU A 74 7.18 -31.08 -23.30
N LEU A 75 6.02 -30.97 -22.65
CA LEU A 75 5.59 -29.74 -22.01
C LEU A 75 6.59 -29.43 -20.90
N ALA A 76 7.63 -28.67 -21.24
CA ALA A 76 8.48 -28.02 -20.28
C ALA A 76 7.64 -26.99 -19.52
N VAL A 77 7.00 -27.45 -18.43
CA VAL A 77 6.42 -26.57 -17.41
C VAL A 77 7.59 -25.99 -16.63
N SER A 78 8.30 -25.07 -17.27
CA SER A 78 9.26 -24.19 -16.62
C SER A 78 8.48 -23.38 -15.60
N THR A 79 8.59 -23.77 -14.33
CA THR A 79 8.24 -22.89 -13.22
C THR A 79 9.17 -21.70 -13.32
N LEU A 80 8.72 -20.65 -14.01
CA LEU A 80 9.28 -19.31 -13.94
C LEU A 80 9.12 -18.86 -12.49
N ALA A 81 10.10 -19.21 -11.66
CA ALA A 81 10.43 -18.38 -10.52
C ALA A 81 10.59 -16.96 -11.08
N ALA A 82 9.78 -16.02 -10.59
CA ALA A 82 9.89 -14.63 -10.98
C ALA A 82 11.35 -14.23 -10.75
N GLN A 83 12.05 -13.84 -11.82
CA GLN A 83 13.45 -13.48 -11.69
C GLN A 83 13.51 -12.19 -10.86
N ASP A 84 14.29 -12.20 -9.78
CA ASP A 84 14.52 -11.06 -8.88
C ASP A 84 15.43 -10.04 -9.58
N THR A 85 14.94 -9.45 -10.68
CA THR A 85 15.68 -8.51 -11.54
C THR A 85 14.94 -7.18 -11.68
N PRO A 86 15.65 -6.05 -11.88
CA PRO A 86 15.03 -4.74 -12.04
C PRO A 86 13.92 -4.71 -13.10
N GLU A 87 14.13 -5.40 -14.24
CA GLU A 87 13.21 -5.44 -15.37
C GLU A 87 11.91 -6.18 -15.03
N ALA A 88 11.99 -7.26 -14.24
CA ALA A 88 10.82 -8.03 -13.81
C ALA A 88 9.96 -7.22 -12.83
N HIS A 89 10.59 -6.52 -11.88
CA HIS A 89 9.90 -5.61 -10.97
C HIS A 89 9.28 -4.41 -11.70
N ILE A 90 9.99 -3.79 -12.65
CA ILE A 90 9.45 -2.72 -13.50
C ILE A 90 8.24 -3.22 -14.32
N ALA A 91 8.30 -4.43 -14.86
CA ALA A 91 7.18 -5.04 -15.58
C ALA A 91 5.97 -5.28 -14.65
N ALA A 92 6.21 -5.81 -13.45
CA ALA A 92 5.16 -6.03 -12.44
C ALA A 92 4.51 -4.70 -11.98
N ALA A 93 5.32 -3.65 -11.77
CA ALA A 93 4.85 -2.30 -11.48
C ALA A 93 3.99 -1.75 -12.62
N LYS A 94 4.43 -1.89 -13.88
CA LYS A 94 3.68 -1.43 -15.05
C LYS A 94 2.33 -2.14 -15.18
N THR A 95 2.27 -3.45 -14.93
CA THR A 95 1.02 -4.22 -14.91
C THR A 95 0.11 -3.79 -13.76
N ALA A 96 0.64 -3.54 -12.56
CA ALA A 96 -0.14 -3.07 -11.42
C ALA A 96 -0.72 -1.67 -11.66
N ALA A 97 0.06 -0.76 -12.25
CA ALA A 97 -0.35 0.61 -12.53
C ALA A 97 -1.59 0.69 -13.43
N GLY A 98 -1.72 -0.22 -14.41
CA GLY A 98 -2.81 -0.22 -15.38
C GLY A 98 -2.94 1.13 -16.09
N GLU A 99 -4.15 1.53 -16.45
CA GLU A 99 -4.42 2.90 -16.90
C GLU A 99 -4.50 3.90 -15.73
N ASP A 100 -4.63 3.39 -14.50
CA ASP A 100 -5.04 4.22 -13.36
C ASP A 100 -3.90 5.00 -12.70
N PHE A 101 -2.69 4.43 -12.66
CA PHE A 101 -1.56 4.97 -11.89
C PHE A 101 -0.29 5.13 -12.75
N GLN A 102 -0.44 5.46 -14.05
CA GLN A 102 0.71 5.67 -14.94
C GLN A 102 1.64 6.78 -14.46
N SER A 103 1.11 7.90 -13.96
CA SER A 103 1.92 8.99 -13.39
C SER A 103 2.81 8.51 -12.24
N LEU A 104 2.25 7.74 -11.30
CA LEU A 104 2.98 7.12 -10.20
C LEU A 104 4.05 6.16 -10.73
N PHE A 105 3.71 5.28 -11.69
CA PHE A 105 4.68 4.33 -12.26
C PHE A 105 5.88 5.05 -12.90
N GLN A 106 5.63 6.08 -13.72
CA GLN A 106 6.69 6.86 -14.36
C GLN A 106 7.57 7.57 -13.30
N PHE A 107 6.95 8.22 -12.31
CA PHE A 107 7.67 8.89 -11.24
C PHE A 107 8.48 7.92 -10.36
N GLN A 108 7.93 6.76 -10.01
CA GLN A 108 8.54 5.85 -9.05
C GLN A 108 9.63 4.97 -9.67
N CYS A 109 9.45 4.50 -10.90
CA CYS A 109 10.41 3.63 -11.59
C CYS A 109 11.51 4.41 -12.33
N TYR A 110 11.24 5.64 -12.77
CA TYR A 110 12.18 6.42 -13.61
C TYR A 110 12.41 7.87 -13.12
N GLY A 111 11.64 8.34 -12.14
CA GLY A 111 11.82 9.67 -11.59
C GLY A 111 13.09 9.78 -10.72
N PRO A 112 13.64 10.99 -10.57
CA PRO A 112 14.93 11.20 -9.91
C PRO A 112 14.90 11.00 -8.38
N GLY A 113 13.73 10.79 -7.77
CA GLY A 113 13.51 10.77 -6.31
C GLY A 113 13.09 12.15 -5.75
N PRO A 114 12.85 12.25 -4.43
CA PRO A 114 12.57 13.51 -3.73
C PRO A 114 13.68 14.53 -3.98
N GLY A 115 13.32 15.78 -4.24
CA GLY A 115 14.27 16.85 -4.55
C GLY A 115 14.95 16.73 -5.93
N GLY A 116 14.64 15.70 -6.72
CA GLY A 116 15.18 15.53 -8.06
C GLY A 116 14.52 16.47 -9.07
N LEU A 117 15.34 17.12 -9.90
CA LEU A 117 14.88 18.06 -10.93
C LEU A 117 13.96 17.35 -11.94
N ARG A 118 12.76 17.91 -12.20
CA ARG A 118 11.85 17.43 -13.27
C ARG A 118 12.64 17.35 -14.59
N GLY A 119 12.61 16.18 -15.23
CA GLY A 119 13.54 15.80 -16.30
C GLY A 119 13.54 16.75 -17.49
N GLY A 120 14.71 17.32 -17.80
CA GLY A 120 14.89 18.24 -18.93
C GLY A 120 16.29 18.86 -19.04
N GLN A 121 17.31 18.28 -18.39
CA GLN A 121 18.64 18.87 -18.29
C GLN A 121 19.72 17.84 -18.68
N ALA A 122 20.46 18.11 -19.75
CA ALA A 122 21.69 17.37 -20.05
C ALA A 122 22.80 17.74 -19.04
N PRO A 123 23.70 16.81 -18.66
CA PRO A 123 24.81 17.11 -17.76
C PRO A 123 25.69 18.22 -18.33
N GLY A 124 25.99 19.25 -17.53
CA GLY A 124 26.99 20.27 -17.87
C GLY A 124 26.47 21.61 -18.40
N THR A 125 25.16 21.91 -18.31
CA THR A 125 24.67 23.29 -18.51
C THR A 125 24.53 24.03 -17.18
N PRO A 126 25.39 25.03 -16.84
CA PRO A 126 25.19 25.85 -15.66
C PRO A 126 23.98 26.74 -15.91
N ARG A 127 22.87 26.46 -15.23
CA ARG A 127 21.74 27.39 -15.23
C ARG A 127 22.16 28.60 -14.42
N ALA A 128 22.30 29.75 -15.06
CA ALA A 128 22.21 31.02 -14.36
C ALA A 128 20.86 31.01 -13.63
N SER A 129 20.91 30.93 -12.29
CA SER A 129 19.71 30.91 -11.46
C SER A 129 18.99 32.23 -11.68
N ALA A 130 17.89 32.19 -12.45
CA ALA A 130 17.00 33.34 -12.57
C ALA A 130 16.66 33.82 -11.16
N PRO A 131 16.74 35.13 -10.86
CA PRO A 131 16.47 35.63 -9.51
C PRO A 131 15.12 35.10 -9.02
N ARG A 132 15.14 34.36 -7.92
CA ARG A 132 13.91 33.90 -7.24
C ARG A 132 13.10 35.15 -6.95
N GLN A 133 11.94 35.28 -7.59
CA GLN A 133 11.09 36.45 -7.41
C GLN A 133 10.76 36.59 -5.92
N PRO A 134 10.88 37.80 -5.33
CA PRO A 134 10.47 38.01 -3.94
C PRO A 134 8.97 37.77 -3.79
N GLY A 135 8.58 37.00 -2.76
CA GLY A 135 7.19 36.66 -2.48
C GLY A 135 6.82 35.20 -2.84
N PRO A 136 5.54 34.84 -2.67
CA PRO A 136 5.04 33.51 -3.00
C PRO A 136 4.98 33.29 -4.53
N PRO A 137 4.95 32.02 -4.99
CA PRO A 137 4.67 31.72 -6.39
C PRO A 137 3.29 32.25 -6.80
N ASP A 138 3.12 32.58 -8.09
CA ASP A 138 1.85 33.03 -8.65
C ASP A 138 0.73 32.03 -8.31
N ARG A 139 -0.36 32.54 -7.71
CA ARG A 139 -1.51 31.77 -7.25
C ARG A 139 -2.06 30.83 -8.32
N SER A 140 -2.06 31.23 -9.59
CA SER A 140 -2.52 30.40 -10.71
C SER A 140 -1.70 29.12 -10.94
N THR A 141 -0.49 29.03 -10.38
CA THR A 141 0.41 27.87 -10.53
C THR A 141 0.17 26.75 -9.50
N TRP A 142 -0.46 27.08 -8.37
CA TRP A 142 -0.70 26.13 -7.28
C TRP A 142 -2.15 26.03 -6.84
N TYR A 143 -3.01 27.00 -7.17
CA TYR A 143 -4.39 27.01 -6.67
C TYR A 143 -5.24 25.83 -7.16
N ALA A 144 -6.14 25.32 -6.32
CA ALA A 144 -7.21 24.40 -6.71
C ALA A 144 -8.56 24.80 -6.08
N GLU A 145 -9.69 24.46 -6.72
CA GLU A 145 -10.98 24.63 -6.04
C GLU A 145 -11.19 23.52 -4.99
N PRO A 146 -11.65 23.86 -3.78
CA PRO A 146 -11.92 22.89 -2.73
C PRO A 146 -13.17 22.06 -3.07
N VAL A 147 -13.17 20.78 -2.71
CA VAL A 147 -14.22 19.83 -3.12
C VAL A 147 -14.69 19.00 -1.93
N LYS A 148 -16.01 18.89 -1.73
CA LYS A 148 -16.57 17.84 -0.87
C LYS A 148 -16.48 16.49 -1.60
N VAL A 149 -15.64 15.59 -1.10
CA VAL A 149 -15.32 14.32 -1.77
C VAL A 149 -16.15 13.15 -1.24
N PHE A 150 -16.41 13.13 0.07
CA PHE A 150 -17.33 12.20 0.75
C PHE A 150 -18.21 13.00 1.73
N ASP A 151 -19.19 12.37 2.37
CA ASP A 151 -20.10 13.01 3.33
C ASP A 151 -19.32 13.73 4.45
N ASN A 152 -18.17 13.17 4.84
CA ASN A 152 -17.27 13.64 5.89
C ASN A 152 -15.81 13.87 5.44
N LEU A 153 -15.49 13.84 4.14
CA LEU A 153 -14.14 14.12 3.63
C LEU A 153 -14.14 15.24 2.60
N TYR A 154 -13.24 16.19 2.76
CA TYR A 154 -13.12 17.38 1.92
C TYR A 154 -11.67 17.58 1.46
N PHE A 155 -11.50 17.93 0.20
CA PHE A 155 -10.23 18.35 -0.38
C PHE A 155 -10.05 19.86 -0.21
N LEU A 156 -8.88 20.25 0.32
CA LEU A 156 -8.46 21.62 0.61
C LEU A 156 -7.00 21.86 0.19
N GLY A 157 -6.48 21.01 -0.71
CA GLY A 157 -5.10 21.06 -1.14
C GLY A 157 -4.85 22.01 -2.31
N GLN A 158 -3.57 22.18 -2.63
CA GLN A 158 -3.12 22.77 -3.87
C GLN A 158 -3.35 21.84 -5.08
N SER A 159 -3.17 22.39 -6.27
CA SER A 159 -3.13 21.67 -7.54
C SER A 159 -2.25 20.41 -7.51
N GLU A 160 -1.09 20.41 -6.85
CA GLU A 160 -0.16 19.25 -6.78
C GLU A 160 -0.09 18.58 -5.37
N TYR A 161 -0.49 19.25 -4.30
CA TYR A 161 -0.27 18.80 -2.91
C TYR A 161 -1.59 18.76 -2.13
N SER A 162 -1.89 17.64 -1.49
CA SER A 162 -3.19 17.39 -0.88
C SER A 162 -3.28 17.93 0.55
N VAL A 163 -4.42 18.54 0.90
CA VAL A 163 -4.91 18.63 2.28
C VAL A 163 -6.28 17.95 2.32
N TRP A 164 -6.46 17.07 3.29
CA TRP A 164 -7.72 16.36 3.49
C TRP A 164 -8.32 16.73 4.84
N ALA A 165 -9.49 17.39 4.86
CA ALA A 165 -10.25 17.63 6.07
C ALA A 165 -11.30 16.55 6.29
N ILE A 166 -11.26 15.92 7.47
CA ILE A 166 -12.24 14.94 7.95
C ILE A 166 -13.14 15.66 8.96
N THR A 167 -14.44 15.77 8.67
CA THR A 167 -15.41 16.27 9.64
C THR A 167 -15.89 15.15 10.56
N THR A 168 -16.11 15.50 11.83
CA THR A 168 -16.57 14.58 12.89
C THR A 168 -17.64 15.28 13.73
N SER A 169 -18.28 14.57 14.67
CA SER A 169 -19.23 15.20 15.60
C SER A 169 -18.61 16.15 16.64
N GLU A 170 -17.28 16.22 16.78
CA GLU A 170 -16.57 17.03 17.80
C GLU A 170 -15.53 18.01 17.21
N GLY A 171 -15.54 18.19 15.89
CA GLY A 171 -14.62 19.06 15.16
C GLY A 171 -14.00 18.38 13.94
N ILE A 172 -12.85 18.89 13.51
CA ILE A 172 -12.21 18.55 12.24
C ILE A 172 -10.78 18.06 12.48
N ILE A 173 -10.39 17.01 11.75
CA ILE A 173 -9.00 16.55 11.63
C ILE A 173 -8.53 16.90 10.22
N VAL A 174 -7.37 17.52 10.07
CA VAL A 174 -6.73 17.71 8.75
C VAL A 174 -5.54 16.76 8.59
N LEU A 175 -5.36 16.24 7.39
CA LEU A 175 -4.15 15.52 6.96
C LEU A 175 -3.35 16.43 6.04
N ASP A 176 -2.08 16.64 6.39
CA ASP A 176 -1.18 17.66 5.87
C ASP A 176 -1.70 19.11 6.02
N THR A 177 -0.80 20.07 5.77
CA THR A 177 -1.02 21.50 6.00
C THR A 177 -0.48 22.39 4.88
N ILE A 178 0.03 21.80 3.79
CA ILE A 178 0.68 22.45 2.64
C ILE A 178 1.72 23.51 3.03
N PHE A 179 2.07 24.40 2.09
CA PHE A 179 3.03 25.46 2.32
C PHE A 179 2.44 26.61 3.15
N ASP A 180 3.31 27.24 3.91
CA ASP A 180 3.08 28.46 4.70
C ASP A 180 2.41 29.59 3.91
N TYR A 181 2.82 29.80 2.65
CA TYR A 181 2.28 30.85 1.80
C TYR A 181 0.85 30.60 1.26
N SER A 182 0.30 29.40 1.46
CA SER A 182 -0.96 28.95 0.83
C SER A 182 -2.00 28.38 1.79
N VAL A 183 -1.62 28.07 3.03
CA VAL A 183 -2.52 27.45 4.01
C VAL A 183 -3.75 28.30 4.33
N GLU A 184 -3.61 29.63 4.37
CA GLU A 184 -4.75 30.54 4.55
C GLU A 184 -5.69 30.53 3.32
N ASP A 185 -5.10 30.52 2.12
CA ASP A 185 -5.79 30.65 0.85
C ASP A 185 -6.52 29.36 0.39
N GLU A 186 -5.93 28.19 0.64
CA GLU A 186 -6.53 26.89 0.29
C GLU A 186 -7.30 26.29 1.47
N VAL A 187 -6.70 26.24 2.67
CA VAL A 187 -7.31 25.52 3.80
C VAL A 187 -8.37 26.39 4.47
N VAL A 188 -8.02 27.59 4.95
CA VAL A 188 -8.99 28.44 5.68
C VAL A 188 -10.08 28.96 4.75
N ALA A 189 -9.72 29.60 3.63
CA ALA A 189 -10.71 30.12 2.69
C ALA A 189 -11.46 29.00 1.95
N GLY A 190 -10.83 27.84 1.71
CA GLY A 190 -11.51 26.68 1.13
C GLY A 190 -12.51 26.01 2.07
N MET A 191 -12.19 25.91 3.37
CA MET A 191 -13.15 25.48 4.39
C MET A 191 -14.36 26.42 4.43
N LYS A 192 -14.12 27.73 4.44
CA LYS A 192 -15.19 28.74 4.42
C LYS A 192 -16.08 28.62 3.18
N LYS A 193 -15.51 28.37 1.99
CA LYS A 193 -16.27 28.09 0.75
C LYS A 193 -17.17 26.86 0.87
N LEU A 194 -16.72 25.84 1.59
CA LEU A 194 -17.44 24.57 1.81
C LEU A 194 -18.40 24.62 3.01
N GLY A 195 -18.54 25.77 3.69
CA GLY A 195 -19.38 25.92 4.88
C GLY A 195 -18.80 25.31 6.16
N LEU A 196 -17.47 25.15 6.23
CA LEU A 196 -16.72 24.69 7.39
C LEU A 196 -15.98 25.87 8.06
N ASP A 197 -15.70 25.77 9.35
CA ASP A 197 -14.90 26.74 10.10
C ASP A 197 -13.50 26.17 10.42
N ALA A 198 -12.45 26.95 10.18
CA ALA A 198 -11.08 26.58 10.53
C ALA A 198 -10.85 26.53 12.06
N ALA A 199 -11.66 27.23 12.86
CA ALA A 199 -11.65 27.11 14.31
C ALA A 199 -12.13 25.73 14.82
N ASP A 200 -12.77 24.93 13.95
CA ASP A 200 -13.13 23.55 14.26
C ASP A 200 -12.00 22.55 14.02
N ILE A 201 -10.87 22.94 13.42
CA ILE A 201 -9.69 22.07 13.32
C ILE A 201 -9.14 21.82 14.73
N LYS A 202 -9.18 20.57 15.19
CA LYS A 202 -8.62 20.15 16.49
C LYS A 202 -7.25 19.51 16.33
N TYR A 203 -7.05 18.77 15.25
CA TYR A 203 -5.79 18.06 14.95
C TYR A 203 -5.35 18.27 13.50
N ALA A 204 -4.05 18.51 13.32
CA ALA A 204 -3.36 18.39 12.04
C ALA A 204 -2.36 17.23 12.11
N ILE A 205 -2.59 16.16 11.34
CA ILE A 205 -1.63 15.08 11.16
C ILE A 205 -0.77 15.44 9.95
N VAL A 206 0.50 15.79 10.18
CA VAL A 206 1.45 16.02 9.09
C VAL A 206 2.08 14.68 8.73
N SER A 207 1.98 14.30 7.46
CA SER A 207 2.46 13.02 6.94
C SER A 207 3.97 12.88 7.05
N HIS A 208 4.72 13.94 6.73
CA HIS A 208 6.18 13.97 6.86
C HIS A 208 6.73 15.44 6.82
N PRO A 209 7.98 15.70 7.26
CA PRO A 209 8.52 17.04 7.57
C PRO A 209 9.11 17.80 6.36
N HIS A 210 8.46 17.74 5.20
CA HIS A 210 8.81 18.61 4.06
C HIS A 210 7.85 19.82 3.96
N PRO A 211 8.32 21.01 3.49
CA PRO A 211 7.55 22.25 3.54
C PRO A 211 6.23 22.25 2.78
N ASP A 212 6.09 21.36 1.80
CA ASP A 212 4.90 21.04 1.02
C ASP A 212 3.82 20.26 1.78
N HIS A 213 4.12 19.82 3.01
CA HIS A 213 3.21 19.10 3.90
C HIS A 213 3.11 19.72 5.30
N ASP A 214 4.21 20.29 5.81
CA ASP A 214 4.32 20.83 7.18
C ASP A 214 4.33 22.36 7.29
N GLY A 215 4.51 23.09 6.18
CA GLY A 215 4.74 24.54 6.18
C GLY A 215 3.61 25.35 6.84
N GLY A 216 2.35 24.96 6.60
CA GLY A 216 1.17 25.58 7.19
C GLY A 216 0.86 25.17 8.63
N ALA A 217 1.49 24.13 9.17
CA ALA A 217 1.16 23.59 10.49
C ALA A 217 1.38 24.62 11.62
N ARG A 218 2.41 25.47 11.50
CA ARG A 218 2.64 26.57 12.45
C ARG A 218 1.48 27.56 12.46
N PHE A 219 1.01 27.98 11.29
CA PHE A 219 -0.09 28.93 11.15
C PHE A 219 -1.38 28.36 11.77
N LEU A 220 -1.72 27.10 11.49
CA LEU A 220 -2.90 26.45 12.07
C LEU A 220 -2.80 26.32 13.61
N GLN A 221 -1.61 26.08 14.14
CA GLN A 221 -1.34 26.01 15.57
C GLN A 221 -1.45 27.39 16.25
N GLU A 222 -0.88 28.44 15.66
CA GLU A 222 -0.88 29.81 16.23
C GLU A 222 -2.24 30.51 16.10
N HIS A 223 -2.96 30.32 14.99
CA HIS A 223 -4.21 31.05 14.70
C HIS A 223 -5.47 30.33 15.20
N TYR A 224 -5.49 28.99 15.23
CA TYR A 224 -6.67 28.19 15.59
C TYR A 224 -6.45 27.27 16.80
N GLY A 225 -5.25 27.25 17.39
CA GLY A 225 -4.92 26.35 18.51
C GLY A 225 -4.83 24.87 18.10
N THR A 226 -4.68 24.59 16.79
CA THR A 226 -4.64 23.23 16.23
C THR A 226 -3.49 22.44 16.86
N ARG A 227 -3.78 21.22 17.33
CA ARG A 227 -2.76 20.30 17.85
C ARG A 227 -2.08 19.57 16.69
N VAL A 228 -0.75 19.59 16.65
CA VAL A 228 0.02 19.01 15.55
C VAL A 228 0.51 17.62 15.93
N ILE A 229 0.26 16.64 15.06
CA ILE A 229 0.62 15.23 15.23
C ILE A 229 1.65 14.86 14.16
N MET A 230 2.83 14.42 14.59
CA MET A 230 3.88 13.84 13.76
C MET A 230 4.56 12.70 14.50
N SER A 231 5.31 11.84 13.81
CA SER A 231 6.08 10.80 14.49
C SER A 231 7.28 11.39 15.25
N PRO A 232 7.80 10.72 16.30
CA PRO A 232 9.00 11.17 17.02
C PRO A 232 10.20 11.42 16.10
N ALA A 233 10.43 10.53 15.13
CA ALA A 233 11.57 10.59 14.23
C ALA A 233 11.50 11.78 13.27
N ASP A 234 10.30 12.21 12.87
CA ASP A 234 10.11 13.37 11.99
C ASP A 234 10.02 14.69 12.77
N TRP A 235 9.56 14.67 14.03
CA TRP A 235 9.78 15.78 14.95
C TRP A 235 11.27 16.07 15.14
N ASP A 236 12.11 15.04 15.30
CA ASP A 236 13.57 15.18 15.39
C ASP A 236 14.21 15.75 14.11
N VAL A 237 13.55 15.61 12.94
CA VAL A 237 13.95 16.29 11.69
C VAL A 237 13.57 17.77 11.73
N LEU A 238 12.34 18.11 12.14
CA LEU A 238 11.90 19.50 12.28
C LEU A 238 12.69 20.28 13.33
N ASP A 239 13.04 19.66 14.45
CA ASP A 239 13.83 20.31 15.50
C ASP A 239 15.21 20.75 14.98
N ARG A 240 15.81 19.97 14.07
CA ARG A 240 17.07 20.31 13.37
C ARG A 240 16.90 21.34 12.25
N ARG A 241 15.69 21.56 11.72
CA ARG A 241 15.45 22.55 10.65
C ARG A 241 15.64 23.97 11.18
N THR A 242 16.53 24.72 10.54
CA THR A 242 16.92 26.10 10.92
C THR A 242 16.25 27.18 10.07
N ASN A 243 15.47 26.79 9.05
CA ASN A 243 14.82 27.67 8.09
C ASN A 243 13.33 27.32 7.88
N GLY A 244 12.58 28.26 7.31
CA GLY A 244 11.13 28.13 7.10
C GLY A 244 10.30 28.30 8.38
N THR A 245 8.98 28.25 8.24
CA THR A 245 8.06 28.08 9.36
C THR A 245 8.20 26.66 9.91
N LYS A 246 8.14 26.45 11.22
CA LYS A 246 7.93 25.12 11.81
C LYS A 246 6.96 25.23 12.99
N PRO A 247 6.02 24.28 13.17
CA PRO A 247 5.17 24.25 14.34
C PRO A 247 6.02 23.98 15.60
N LYS A 248 5.48 24.34 16.76
CA LYS A 248 6.00 23.87 18.05
C LYS A 248 5.74 22.37 18.15
N ARG A 249 6.76 21.58 18.51
CA ARG A 249 6.65 20.15 18.85
C ARG A 249 5.53 19.92 19.86
N ASP A 250 4.65 19.00 19.54
CA ASP A 250 3.37 18.82 20.23
C ASP A 250 3.04 17.34 20.47
N ILE A 251 2.29 16.67 19.58
CA ILE A 251 1.88 15.28 19.77
C ILE A 251 2.77 14.34 18.95
N GLU A 252 3.28 13.31 19.61
CA GLU A 252 4.06 12.24 19.00
C GLU A 252 3.17 11.04 18.65
N ALA A 253 3.10 10.72 17.37
CA ALA A 253 2.36 9.57 16.85
C ALA A 253 3.11 8.25 17.10
N THR A 254 2.39 7.27 17.61
CA THR A 254 2.86 5.88 17.75
C THR A 254 2.31 5.01 16.61
N ASP A 255 3.02 3.91 16.32
CA ASP A 255 2.65 3.02 15.23
C ASP A 255 1.39 2.21 15.54
N GLY A 256 0.39 2.27 14.64
CA GLY A 256 -0.94 1.70 14.87
C GLY A 256 -1.83 2.55 15.78
N GLN A 257 -1.44 3.79 16.09
CA GLN A 257 -2.20 4.69 16.97
C GLN A 257 -3.60 4.96 16.40
N LYS A 258 -4.62 4.82 17.24
CA LYS A 258 -5.96 5.28 16.96
C LYS A 258 -6.12 6.73 17.39
N LEU A 259 -6.54 7.60 16.48
CA LEU A 259 -6.96 8.97 16.78
C LEU A 259 -8.48 9.04 16.67
N THR A 260 -9.17 9.19 17.81
CA THR A 260 -10.62 9.37 17.88
C THR A 260 -10.95 10.82 18.14
N LEU A 261 -11.89 11.37 17.37
CA LEU A 261 -12.56 12.65 17.61
C LEU A 261 -14.05 12.43 17.28
N GLY A 262 -14.93 12.62 18.26
CA GLY A 262 -16.36 12.33 18.11
C GLY A 262 -16.65 10.91 17.60
N ASP A 263 -17.53 10.84 16.60
CA ASP A 263 -17.98 9.61 15.94
C ASP A 263 -16.92 8.90 15.06
N THR A 264 -15.72 9.49 14.92
CA THR A 264 -14.76 9.14 13.88
C THR A 264 -13.42 8.70 14.49
N THR A 265 -12.85 7.59 14.00
CA THR A 265 -11.54 7.08 14.46
C THR A 265 -10.64 6.75 13.27
N LEU A 266 -9.54 7.49 13.13
CA LEU A 266 -8.47 7.23 12.17
C LEU A 266 -7.44 6.27 12.80
N THR A 267 -6.67 5.55 11.96
CA THR A 267 -5.50 4.79 12.43
C THR A 267 -4.23 5.23 11.70
N LEU A 268 -3.21 5.61 12.47
CA LEU A 268 -1.93 6.13 12.00
C LEU A 268 -0.89 5.01 12.01
N PHE A 269 -0.11 4.88 10.93
CA PHE A 269 0.93 3.87 10.79
C PHE A 269 2.24 4.54 10.41
N ILE A 270 3.33 4.19 11.11
CA ILE A 270 4.65 4.71 10.78
C ILE A 270 5.20 3.87 9.61
N THR A 271 5.42 4.52 8.48
CA THR A 271 5.78 3.95 7.18
C THR A 271 7.08 4.58 6.66
N PRO A 272 8.21 4.40 7.39
CA PRO A 272 9.46 5.08 7.07
C PRO A 272 10.00 4.71 5.68
N GLY A 273 10.74 5.65 5.08
CA GLY A 273 11.45 5.42 3.81
C GLY A 273 11.47 6.64 2.89
N HIS A 274 10.39 7.42 2.88
CA HIS A 274 10.39 8.77 2.28
C HIS A 274 11.02 9.79 3.24
N THR A 275 10.67 9.69 4.53
CA THR A 275 11.39 10.31 5.66
C THR A 275 11.60 9.26 6.75
N PRO A 276 12.40 9.54 7.81
CA PRO A 276 12.63 8.60 8.90
C PRO A 276 11.37 8.17 9.66
N GLY A 277 10.29 8.94 9.60
CA GLY A 277 9.08 8.72 10.37
C GLY A 277 7.76 9.01 9.66
N THR A 278 7.72 8.95 8.33
CA THR A 278 6.50 9.18 7.52
C THR A 278 5.27 8.46 8.09
N ILE A 279 4.11 9.12 8.10
CA ILE A 279 2.83 8.56 8.56
C ILE A 279 1.92 8.27 7.36
N SER A 280 1.50 7.01 7.21
CA SER A 280 0.37 6.61 6.35
C SER A 280 -0.87 6.36 7.22
N THR A 281 -2.06 6.67 6.69
CA THR A 281 -3.29 6.74 7.51
C THR A 281 -4.43 5.92 6.91
N VAL A 282 -5.22 5.24 7.76
CA VAL A 282 -6.50 4.63 7.38
C VAL A 282 -7.65 5.48 7.94
N ILE A 283 -8.59 5.86 7.08
CA ILE A 283 -9.62 6.88 7.31
C ILE A 283 -11.00 6.29 7.01
N PRO A 284 -11.94 6.25 7.97
CA PRO A 284 -13.34 5.92 7.69
C PRO A 284 -14.04 7.11 7.02
N VAL A 285 -14.67 6.85 5.88
CA VAL A 285 -15.45 7.84 5.12
C VAL A 285 -16.84 7.31 4.77
N LYS A 286 -17.79 8.18 4.44
CA LYS A 286 -19.17 7.82 4.11
C LYS A 286 -19.55 8.39 2.74
N ASP A 287 -20.09 7.59 1.81
CA ASP A 287 -20.70 8.09 0.56
C ASP A 287 -22.22 7.86 0.64
N ASN A 288 -22.99 8.95 0.75
CA ASN A 288 -24.44 8.88 0.90
C ASN A 288 -24.88 7.96 2.05
N GLY A 289 -24.18 8.03 3.19
CA GLY A 289 -24.37 7.19 4.37
C GLY A 289 -23.73 5.78 4.30
N THR A 290 -23.23 5.34 3.14
CA THR A 290 -22.57 4.04 2.97
C THR A 290 -21.13 4.13 3.49
N PRO A 291 -20.70 3.28 4.46
CA PRO A 291 -19.35 3.34 5.00
C PRO A 291 -18.30 2.75 4.03
N HIS A 292 -17.18 3.45 3.92
CA HIS A 292 -16.01 3.09 3.12
C HIS A 292 -14.72 3.35 3.93
N LEU A 293 -13.59 2.84 3.43
CA LEU A 293 -12.28 3.04 4.06
C LEU A 293 -11.26 3.54 3.02
N ALA A 294 -10.70 4.72 3.28
CA ALA A 294 -9.60 5.26 2.52
C ALA A 294 -8.25 4.94 3.17
N ALA A 295 -7.27 4.60 2.33
CA ALA A 295 -5.88 4.46 2.72
C ALA A 295 -5.08 5.60 2.10
N LEU A 296 -4.48 6.46 2.94
CA LEU A 296 -3.57 7.52 2.51
C LEU A 296 -2.12 7.04 2.62
N TRP A 297 -1.40 7.08 1.51
CA TRP A 297 0.05 6.85 1.46
C TRP A 297 0.81 8.18 1.64
N GLY A 298 1.48 8.34 2.79
CA GLY A 298 1.98 9.65 3.27
C GLY A 298 3.36 10.08 2.79
N GLY A 299 4.00 9.33 1.88
CA GLY A 299 5.30 9.70 1.33
C GLY A 299 5.63 8.85 0.12
N VAL A 300 5.57 9.45 -1.08
CA VAL A 300 5.63 8.71 -2.35
C VAL A 300 7.07 8.54 -2.85
N GLY A 301 7.89 9.59 -2.79
CA GLY A 301 9.19 9.59 -3.47
C GLY A 301 10.28 8.74 -2.80
N LEU A 302 11.13 8.11 -3.62
CA LEU A 302 12.26 7.28 -3.18
C LEU A 302 13.55 8.06 -2.97
N ASN A 303 14.05 8.08 -1.74
CA ASN A 303 15.35 8.67 -1.40
C ASN A 303 16.51 8.09 -2.24
N PRO A 304 17.62 8.85 -2.39
CA PRO A 304 18.79 8.37 -3.12
C PRO A 304 19.54 7.25 -2.40
N ASP A 305 19.46 7.16 -1.07
CA ASP A 305 20.16 6.15 -0.29
C ASP A 305 19.42 4.80 -0.22
N THR A 306 20.18 3.71 -0.27
CA THR A 306 19.63 2.36 -0.39
C THR A 306 18.86 1.90 0.86
N GLU A 307 19.21 2.37 2.07
CA GLU A 307 18.55 1.93 3.30
C GLU A 307 17.18 2.58 3.48
N SER A 308 17.02 3.86 3.13
CA SER A 308 15.71 4.51 3.04
C SER A 308 14.81 3.82 2.01
N VAL A 309 15.34 3.43 0.84
CA VAL A 309 14.55 2.67 -0.15
C VAL A 309 14.18 1.26 0.37
N LYS A 310 15.08 0.58 1.10
CA LYS A 310 14.75 -0.70 1.78
C LYS A 310 13.69 -0.52 2.88
N ASN A 311 13.74 0.58 3.63
CA ASN A 311 12.67 0.95 4.58
C ASN A 311 11.34 1.17 3.84
N TYR A 312 11.37 1.91 2.73
CA TYR A 312 10.21 2.16 1.89
C TYR A 312 9.54 0.86 1.40
N ILE A 313 10.33 -0.10 0.90
CA ILE A 313 9.83 -1.42 0.47
C ILE A 313 9.12 -2.14 1.62
N ARG A 314 9.75 -2.22 2.80
CA ARG A 314 9.13 -2.82 4.01
C ARG A 314 7.84 -2.12 4.40
N SER A 315 7.81 -0.80 4.34
CA SER A 315 6.65 0.03 4.65
C SER A 315 5.49 -0.20 3.66
N ALA A 316 5.79 -0.26 2.35
CA ALA A 316 4.80 -0.53 1.31
C ALA A 316 4.20 -1.95 1.46
N GLN A 317 5.04 -2.96 1.69
CA GLN A 317 4.63 -4.34 1.96
C GLN A 317 3.73 -4.44 3.20
N ARG A 318 4.16 -3.84 4.31
CA ARG A 318 3.41 -3.82 5.58
C ARG A 318 2.06 -3.11 5.42
N PHE A 319 2.05 -1.93 4.81
CA PHE A 319 0.82 -1.15 4.62
C PHE A 319 -0.12 -1.82 3.62
N SER A 320 0.39 -2.47 2.57
CA SER A 320 -0.37 -3.36 1.68
C SER A 320 -1.04 -4.51 2.45
N GLY A 321 -0.35 -5.09 3.43
CA GLY A 321 -0.93 -6.04 4.39
C GLY A 321 -2.13 -5.47 5.16
N ILE A 322 -1.94 -4.32 5.80
CA ILE A 322 -2.96 -3.60 6.58
C ILE A 322 -4.18 -3.24 5.71
N VAL A 323 -3.95 -2.63 4.55
CA VAL A 323 -4.98 -2.21 3.58
C VAL A 323 -5.80 -3.38 3.06
N ARG A 324 -5.15 -4.53 2.78
CA ARG A 324 -5.83 -5.77 2.38
C ARG A 324 -6.72 -6.31 3.49
N GLN A 325 -6.24 -6.32 4.73
CA GLN A 325 -6.98 -6.83 5.89
C GLN A 325 -8.14 -5.91 6.28
N ALA A 326 -7.95 -4.60 6.21
CA ALA A 326 -8.98 -3.60 6.50
C ALA A 326 -10.05 -3.51 5.38
N GLY A 327 -9.76 -4.02 4.18
CA GLY A 327 -10.66 -3.95 3.04
C GLY A 327 -10.82 -2.55 2.43
N ALA A 328 -9.88 -1.63 2.70
CA ALA A 328 -9.93 -0.26 2.21
C ALA A 328 -10.06 -0.21 0.68
N ASP A 329 -11.03 0.54 0.19
CA ASP A 329 -11.49 0.55 -1.20
C ASP A 329 -11.28 1.89 -1.91
N ILE A 330 -10.66 2.86 -1.22
CA ILE A 330 -10.22 4.15 -1.73
C ILE A 330 -8.70 4.29 -1.46
N ILE A 331 -7.97 4.80 -2.44
CA ILE A 331 -6.56 5.20 -2.29
C ILE A 331 -6.48 6.74 -2.30
N LEU A 332 -5.66 7.30 -1.41
CA LEU A 332 -5.30 8.71 -1.39
C LEU A 332 -3.77 8.85 -1.31
N SER A 333 -3.26 9.97 -1.79
CA SER A 333 -1.88 10.39 -1.66
C SER A 333 -1.81 11.82 -1.12
N ASN A 334 -0.71 12.12 -0.46
CA ASN A 334 -0.33 13.47 -0.08
C ASN A 334 0.01 14.38 -1.29
N HIS A 335 0.15 13.83 -2.50
CA HIS A 335 0.15 14.60 -3.76
C HIS A 335 -0.95 14.13 -4.70
N THR A 336 -1.58 15.05 -5.41
CA THR A 336 -2.75 14.77 -6.27
C THR A 336 -2.41 14.06 -7.59
N ASP A 337 -1.14 14.12 -8.00
CA ASP A 337 -0.61 13.58 -9.26
C ASP A 337 -0.62 12.04 -9.31
N TRP A 338 -0.64 11.37 -8.15
CA TRP A 338 -0.36 9.94 -8.05
C TRP A 338 -1.61 9.08 -7.77
N ASP A 339 -2.60 9.60 -7.06
CA ASP A 339 -3.81 8.88 -6.61
C ASP A 339 -5.05 9.08 -7.51
N ARG A 340 -4.85 9.74 -8.66
CA ARG A 340 -5.88 10.22 -9.61
C ARG A 340 -6.69 11.44 -9.16
N SER A 341 -6.31 12.15 -8.09
CA SER A 341 -7.06 13.35 -7.68
C SER A 341 -7.16 14.41 -8.77
N LYS A 342 -6.14 14.55 -9.65
CA LYS A 342 -6.20 15.38 -10.88
C LYS A 342 -7.38 15.06 -11.82
N ILE A 343 -7.88 13.82 -11.80
CA ILE A 343 -9.01 13.34 -12.61
C ILE A 343 -10.30 13.37 -11.77
N ASN A 344 -10.22 12.84 -10.55
CA ASN A 344 -11.39 12.62 -9.69
C ASN A 344 -11.99 13.92 -9.14
N LEU A 345 -11.17 14.92 -8.77
CA LEU A 345 -11.67 16.20 -8.24
C LEU A 345 -12.47 17.00 -9.30
N PRO A 346 -11.99 17.21 -10.55
CA PRO A 346 -12.79 17.87 -11.58
C PRO A 346 -14.05 17.10 -12.00
N MET A 347 -14.05 15.76 -11.87
CA MET A 347 -15.25 14.95 -12.07
C MET A 347 -16.29 15.19 -10.96
N LEU A 348 -15.86 15.18 -9.69
CA LEU A 348 -16.74 15.42 -8.55
C LEU A 348 -17.31 16.84 -8.53
N ALA A 349 -16.49 17.86 -8.83
CA ALA A 349 -16.94 19.25 -8.91
C ALA A 349 -18.03 19.49 -9.97
N LYS A 350 -18.20 18.56 -10.92
CA LYS A 350 -19.23 18.59 -11.98
C LYS A 350 -20.32 17.53 -11.81
N ARG A 351 -20.27 16.72 -10.74
CA ARG A 351 -21.19 15.60 -10.50
C ARG A 351 -22.55 16.10 -10.04
N ALA A 352 -23.61 15.75 -10.77
CA ALA A 352 -24.98 15.97 -10.29
C ALA A 352 -25.27 15.08 -9.06
N PRO A 353 -25.98 15.58 -8.02
CA PRO A 353 -26.37 14.77 -6.87
C PRO A 353 -27.04 13.45 -7.30
N GLY A 354 -26.62 12.33 -6.71
CA GLY A 354 -27.16 11.00 -7.01
C GLY A 354 -26.72 10.37 -8.35
N SER A 355 -25.92 11.05 -9.17
CA SER A 355 -25.37 10.45 -10.40
C SER A 355 -24.07 9.69 -10.15
N SER A 356 -23.94 8.48 -10.72
CA SER A 356 -22.75 7.57 -10.76
C SER A 356 -22.04 7.23 -9.43
N PRO A 357 -21.34 6.09 -9.31
CA PRO A 357 -20.48 5.84 -8.15
C PRO A 357 -19.38 6.90 -7.99
N ASN A 358 -18.99 7.19 -6.74
CA ASN A 358 -17.93 8.14 -6.44
C ASN A 358 -16.59 7.67 -7.07
N PRO A 359 -15.89 8.48 -7.89
CA PRO A 359 -14.73 8.04 -8.65
C PRO A 359 -13.51 7.66 -7.79
N TYR A 360 -13.51 8.00 -6.49
CA TYR A 360 -12.50 7.53 -5.53
C TYR A 360 -12.72 6.07 -5.05
N ILE A 361 -13.94 5.52 -5.19
CA ILE A 361 -14.25 4.14 -4.79
C ILE A 361 -13.76 3.18 -5.89
N VAL A 362 -12.49 2.78 -5.78
CA VAL A 362 -11.77 1.98 -6.79
C VAL A 362 -11.75 0.48 -6.48
N ARG A 363 -12.25 0.07 -5.30
CA ARG A 363 -12.18 -1.30 -4.73
C ARG A 363 -10.76 -1.69 -4.28
N ASN A 364 -10.69 -2.54 -3.25
CA ASN A 364 -9.44 -2.92 -2.58
C ASN A 364 -8.34 -3.41 -3.54
N ALA A 365 -8.69 -4.16 -4.60
CA ALA A 365 -7.72 -4.59 -5.61
C ALA A 365 -6.96 -3.42 -6.27
N LYS A 366 -7.62 -2.30 -6.60
CA LYS A 366 -6.95 -1.12 -7.17
C LYS A 366 -6.14 -0.34 -6.14
N VAL A 367 -6.57 -0.30 -4.87
CA VAL A 367 -5.78 0.28 -3.77
C VAL A 367 -4.47 -0.51 -3.57
N LEU A 368 -4.54 -1.84 -3.61
CA LEU A 368 -3.36 -2.71 -3.52
C LEU A 368 -2.46 -2.58 -4.75
N ASN A 369 -3.01 -2.32 -5.94
CA ASN A 369 -2.22 -2.04 -7.13
C ASN A 369 -1.35 -0.79 -6.99
N PHE A 370 -1.87 0.32 -6.44
CA PHE A 370 -1.07 1.53 -6.16
C PHE A 370 0.14 1.19 -5.27
N LEU A 371 -0.09 0.50 -4.15
CA LEU A 371 0.98 0.12 -3.22
C LEU A 371 1.96 -0.88 -3.85
N LYS A 372 1.48 -1.72 -4.78
CA LYS A 372 2.33 -2.60 -5.57
C LYS A 372 3.24 -1.82 -6.53
N VAL A 373 2.77 -0.77 -7.20
CA VAL A 373 3.64 0.11 -8.00
C VAL A 373 4.75 0.72 -7.13
N ALA A 374 4.37 1.20 -5.94
CA ALA A 374 5.29 1.79 -4.98
C ALA A 374 6.39 0.80 -4.52
N GLU A 375 6.03 -0.43 -4.18
CA GLU A 375 6.93 -1.52 -3.77
C GLU A 375 7.84 -2.00 -4.90
N GLU A 376 7.26 -2.32 -6.06
CA GLU A 376 7.97 -2.96 -7.19
C GLU A 376 9.01 -1.99 -7.79
N CYS A 377 8.64 -0.73 -8.04
CA CYS A 377 9.61 0.27 -8.52
C CYS A 377 10.74 0.54 -7.51
N ALA A 378 10.44 0.53 -6.21
CA ALA A 378 11.47 0.67 -5.17
C ALA A 378 12.44 -0.51 -5.14
N THR A 379 11.91 -1.73 -5.30
CA THR A 379 12.70 -2.97 -5.36
C THR A 379 13.61 -2.99 -6.59
N ALA A 380 13.09 -2.59 -7.76
CA ALA A 380 13.89 -2.42 -8.97
C ALA A 380 15.08 -1.47 -8.78
N ARG A 381 14.87 -0.33 -8.10
CA ARG A 381 15.92 0.65 -7.78
C ARG A 381 17.01 0.09 -6.87
N VAL A 382 16.66 -0.75 -5.88
CA VAL A 382 17.64 -1.40 -4.99
C VAL A 382 18.45 -2.49 -5.73
N LEU A 383 17.82 -3.21 -6.65
CA LEU A 383 18.48 -4.26 -7.43
C LEU A 383 19.38 -3.68 -8.52
N GLY A 384 18.96 -2.62 -9.22
CA GLY A 384 19.71 -1.96 -10.28
C GLY A 384 20.84 -1.02 -9.80
N ALA A 385 20.99 -0.86 -8.50
CA ALA A 385 22.11 -0.14 -7.86
C ALA A 385 23.25 -1.07 -7.39
N ARG A 386 23.16 -2.37 -7.70
CA ARG A 386 24.19 -3.39 -7.46
C ARG A 386 25.06 -3.61 -8.69
#